data_AF-A0AAV4AY81-F1
#
_entry.id   AF-A0AAV4AY81-F1
#
_cell.length_a   1.000
_cell.length_b   1.000
_cell.length_c   1.000
_cell.angle_alpha   90.00
_cell.angle_beta   90.00
_cell.angle_gamma   90.00
#
_symmetry.space_group_name_H-M   'P 1'
#
loop_
_entity.id
_entity.type
_entity.pdbx_description
1 polymer ?
#
loop_
_entity_poly.entity_id
_entity_poly.type
_entity_poly.pdbx_seq_one_letter_code
_entity_poly.pdbx_strand_id
1 'polypeptide(L)'
;MDRKKSNEVVLKEANLERSLINTIRQRQPQFLGHICRHKGLEHLAITGNIEGKRSRGRQRITFIENLKSWAIGKGSSNNFMRLTENRYELRNMIANVCSRQGT
;
A
#
# COMPACT_ATOMS: atom_id res chain seq x y z
N MET A 1 -31.15 -20.46 13.54
CA MET A 1 -29.78 -20.96 13.75
C MET A 1 -28.98 -20.59 12.51
N ASP A 2 -28.32 -19.42 12.52
CA ASP A 2 -27.44 -19.05 11.41
C ASP A 2 -26.21 -19.96 11.43
N ARG A 3 -26.07 -20.80 10.41
CA ARG A 3 -24.87 -21.61 10.21
C ARG A 3 -23.71 -20.66 9.90
N LYS A 4 -22.64 -20.70 10.69
CA LYS A 4 -21.37 -20.05 10.36
C LYS A 4 -20.90 -20.54 8.99
N LYS A 5 -20.92 -19.66 7.98
CA LYS A 5 -20.27 -19.89 6.69
C LYS A 5 -18.88 -19.26 6.70
N SER A 6 -17.93 -19.92 6.05
CA SER A 6 -16.60 -19.35 5.81
C SER A 6 -16.66 -18.29 4.71
N ASN A 7 -15.83 -17.25 4.81
CA ASN A 7 -15.69 -16.22 3.77
C ASN A 7 -15.34 -16.84 2.40
N GLU A 8 -14.59 -17.93 2.38
CA GLU A 8 -14.28 -18.66 1.13
C GLU A 8 -15.52 -19.25 0.47
N VAL A 9 -16.45 -19.79 1.28
CA VAL A 9 -17.70 -20.37 0.78
C VAL A 9 -18.61 -19.27 0.25
N VAL A 10 -18.73 -18.17 1.00
CA VAL A 10 -19.53 -17.00 0.60
C VAL A 10 -18.99 -16.40 -0.70
N LEU A 11 -17.67 -16.30 -0.84
CA LEU A 11 -17.03 -15.75 -2.04
C LEU A 11 -17.30 -16.63 -3.28
N LYS A 12 -17.22 -17.95 -3.12
CA LYS A 12 -17.56 -18.92 -4.19
C LYS A 12 -19.04 -18.89 -4.54
N GLU A 13 -19.93 -18.86 -3.56
CA GLU A 13 -21.38 -18.77 -3.77
C GLU A 13 -21.77 -17.48 -4.51
N ALA A 14 -21.10 -16.37 -4.20
CA ALA A 14 -21.30 -15.09 -4.87
C ALA A 14 -20.63 -15.01 -6.26
N ASN A 15 -19.81 -15.99 -6.64
CA ASN A 15 -19.01 -16.01 -7.86
C ASN A 15 -18.17 -14.72 -8.04
N LEU A 16 -17.54 -14.26 -6.95
CA LEU A 16 -16.74 -13.03 -6.94
C LEU A 16 -15.25 -13.34 -6.78
N GLU A 17 -14.41 -12.57 -7.45
CA GLU A 17 -12.97 -12.58 -7.19
C GLU A 17 -12.59 -11.56 -6.10
N ARG A 18 -11.44 -11.78 -5.46
CA ARG A 18 -10.85 -10.83 -4.50
C ARG A 18 -10.31 -9.59 -5.23
N SER A 19 -11.19 -8.72 -5.70
CA SER A 19 -10.85 -7.52 -6.50
C SER A 19 -10.47 -6.30 -5.66
N LEU A 20 -10.95 -6.23 -4.40
CA LEU A 20 -10.70 -5.10 -3.51
C LEU A 20 -9.20 -4.92 -3.23
N ILE A 21 -8.48 -6.02 -3.00
CA ILE A 21 -7.04 -5.96 -2.71
C ILE A 21 -6.25 -5.40 -3.90
N ASN A 22 -6.66 -5.73 -5.14
CA ASN A 22 -6.06 -5.21 -6.35
C ASN A 22 -6.32 -3.71 -6.48
N THR A 23 -7.53 -3.27 -6.15
CA THR A 23 -7.91 -1.85 -6.13
C THR A 23 -7.08 -1.07 -5.12
N ILE A 24 -6.89 -1.61 -3.91
CA ILE A 24 -6.07 -0.99 -2.86
C ILE A 24 -4.60 -0.91 -3.30
N ARG A 25 -4.05 -2.02 -3.81
CA ARG A 25 -2.66 -2.11 -4.30
C ARG A 25 -2.37 -1.16 -5.47
N GLN A 26 -3.39 -0.82 -6.25
CA GLN A 26 -3.27 0.16 -7.33
C GLN A 26 -3.39 1.61 -6.82
N ARG A 27 -4.42 1.91 -6.02
CA ARG A 27 -4.75 3.28 -5.63
C ARG A 27 -3.78 3.87 -4.61
N GLN A 28 -3.32 3.10 -3.64
CA GLN A 28 -2.45 3.64 -2.59
C GLN A 28 -1.07 4.12 -3.12
N PRO A 29 -0.36 3.37 -3.98
CA PRO A 29 0.89 3.86 -4.56
C PRO A 29 0.67 4.99 -5.56
N GLN A 30 -0.45 5.01 -6.28
CA GLN A 30 -0.82 6.14 -7.15
C GLN A 30 -0.98 7.43 -6.35
N PHE A 31 -1.68 7.35 -5.22
CA PHE A 31 -1.84 8.47 -4.29
C PHE A 31 -0.49 8.92 -3.73
N LEU A 32 0.35 7.98 -3.26
CA LEU A 32 1.70 8.33 -2.79
C LEU A 32 2.52 9.02 -3.89
N GLY A 33 2.51 8.50 -5.11
CA GLY A 33 3.22 9.11 -6.22
C GLY A 33 2.71 10.52 -6.55
N HIS A 34 1.40 10.77 -6.44
CA HIS A 34 0.84 12.11 -6.59
C HIS A 34 1.42 13.07 -5.54
N ILE A 35 1.42 12.66 -4.27
CA ILE A 35 2.00 13.42 -3.15
C ILE A 35 3.49 13.71 -3.37
N CYS A 36 4.29 12.70 -3.71
CA CYS A 36 5.72 12.85 -3.91
C CYS A 36 6.08 13.81 -5.05
N ARG A 37 5.25 13.87 -6.11
CA ARG A 37 5.47 14.77 -7.24
C ARG A 37 5.06 16.21 -6.96
N HIS A 38 3.98 16.43 -6.20
CA HIS A 38 3.49 17.78 -5.91
C HIS A 38 4.26 18.46 -4.78
N LYS A 39 4.84 17.67 -3.86
CA LYS A 39 5.64 18.16 -2.72
C LYS A 39 4.91 19.21 -1.86
N GLY A 40 3.59 19.08 -1.70
CA GLY A 40 2.76 19.93 -0.86
C GLY A 40 2.86 19.60 0.63
N LEU A 41 1.91 20.11 1.42
CA LEU A 41 1.84 19.85 2.87
C LEU A 41 1.70 18.36 3.19
N GLU A 42 0.94 17.65 2.37
CA GLU A 42 0.74 16.21 2.46
C GLU A 42 2.05 15.42 2.27
N HIS A 43 2.99 15.93 1.47
CA HIS A 43 4.33 15.35 1.36
C HIS A 43 5.07 15.48 2.68
N LEU A 44 5.12 16.69 3.25
CA LEU A 44 5.76 16.95 4.55
C LEU A 44 5.09 16.18 5.69
N ALA A 45 3.76 16.01 5.67
CA ALA A 45 3.05 15.25 6.69
C ALA A 45 3.41 13.76 6.68
N ILE A 46 3.74 13.21 5.50
CA ILE A 46 4.04 11.80 5.30
C ILE A 46 5.55 11.51 5.44
N THR A 47 6.43 12.43 5.03
CA THR A 47 7.89 12.27 5.11
C THR A 47 8.50 12.91 6.35
N GLY A 48 7.80 13.87 6.95
CA GLY A 48 8.27 14.64 8.10
C GLY A 48 8.57 13.73 9.29
N ASN A 49 9.78 13.89 9.81
CA ASN A 49 10.17 13.28 11.06
C ASN A 49 10.17 14.35 12.14
N ILE A 50 9.46 14.11 13.23
CA ILE A 50 9.45 15.00 14.39
C ILE A 50 10.49 14.43 15.37
N GLU A 51 11.36 15.30 15.88
CA GLU A 51 12.34 14.92 16.88
C GLU A 51 11.64 14.41 18.16
N GLY A 52 12.19 13.33 18.74
CA GLY A 52 11.68 12.72 19.95
C GLY A 52 11.01 11.35 19.76
N LYS A 53 10.51 10.81 20.87
CA LYS A 53 9.90 9.47 20.90
C LYS A 53 8.44 9.56 20.44
N ARG A 54 8.00 8.56 19.67
CA ARG A 54 6.59 8.42 19.27
C ARG A 54 5.69 8.38 20.51
N SER A 55 4.62 9.17 20.50
CA SER A 55 3.61 9.19 21.55
C SER A 55 2.93 7.82 21.69
N ARG A 56 2.45 7.52 22.91
CA ARG A 56 1.64 6.32 23.15
C ARG A 56 0.38 6.39 22.28
N GLY A 57 -0.01 5.27 21.68
CA GLY A 57 -1.16 5.18 20.77
C GLY A 57 -0.86 5.53 19.31
N ARG A 58 0.28 6.18 18.99
CA ARG A 58 0.67 6.39 17.59
C ARG A 58 0.97 5.05 16.91
N GLN A 59 0.43 4.86 15.72
CA GLN A 59 0.60 3.62 14.96
C GLN A 59 2.09 3.34 14.71
N ARG A 60 2.51 2.09 14.93
CA ARG A 60 3.91 1.67 14.77
C ARG A 60 4.36 1.66 13.31
N ILE A 61 3.47 1.23 12.43
CA ILE A 61 3.67 1.14 10.98
C ILE A 61 3.04 2.38 10.35
N THR A 62 3.83 3.17 9.63
CA THR A 62 3.34 4.33 8.88
C THR A 62 2.77 3.91 7.53
N PHE A 63 2.08 4.82 6.84
CA PHE A 63 1.58 4.59 5.49
C PHE A 63 2.71 4.18 4.52
N ILE A 64 3.86 4.87 4.54
CA ILE A 64 5.03 4.52 3.72
C ILE A 64 5.56 3.13 4.07
N GLU A 65 5.74 2.82 5.37
CA GLU A 65 6.25 1.53 5.80
C GLU A 65 5.33 0.39 5.40
N ASN A 66 4.01 0.60 5.50
CA ASN A 66 3.03 -0.37 5.03
C ASN A 66 3.17 -0.61 3.52
N LEU A 67 3.12 0.46 2.71
CA LEU A 67 3.28 0.38 1.26
C LEU A 67 4.58 -0.32 0.85
N LYS A 68 5.70 0.07 1.45
CA LYS A 68 7.02 -0.51 1.18
C LYS A 68 7.04 -2.01 1.47
N SER A 69 6.40 -2.44 2.56
CA SER A 69 6.40 -3.84 3.00
C SER A 69 5.86 -4.81 1.96
N TRP A 70 4.79 -4.44 1.25
CA TRP A 70 4.16 -5.29 0.24
C TRP A 70 4.55 -4.93 -1.20
N ALA A 71 4.93 -3.67 -1.47
CA ALA A 71 5.26 -3.24 -2.83
C ALA A 71 6.62 -3.75 -3.29
N ILE A 72 7.63 -3.65 -2.42
CA ILE A 72 9.03 -3.90 -2.78
C ILE A 72 9.53 -5.24 -2.20
N GLY A 73 8.87 -5.75 -1.15
CA GLY A 73 9.36 -6.90 -0.40
C GLY A 73 10.52 -6.52 0.54
N LYS A 74 10.75 -7.35 1.57
CA LYS A 74 11.86 -7.15 2.51
C LYS A 74 13.19 -7.38 1.78
N GLY A 75 13.94 -6.31 1.45
CA GLY A 75 15.32 -6.44 0.98
C GLY A 75 15.78 -5.49 -0.13
N SER A 76 14.91 -4.73 -0.79
CA SER A 76 15.39 -3.75 -1.79
C SER A 76 15.86 -2.45 -1.13
N SER A 77 17.11 -2.11 -1.40
CA SER A 77 17.82 -0.89 -1.01
C SER A 77 17.42 0.34 -1.83
N ASN A 78 16.55 0.19 -2.84
CA ASN A 78 16.08 1.31 -3.65
C ASN A 78 15.28 2.30 -2.82
N ASN A 79 15.51 3.60 -3.07
CA ASN A 79 14.76 4.66 -2.43
C ASN A 79 13.30 4.62 -2.93
N PHE A 80 12.41 3.97 -2.17
CA PHE A 80 10.99 3.77 -2.49
C PHE A 80 10.31 5.08 -2.93
N MET A 81 10.67 6.18 -2.27
CA MET A 81 10.15 7.51 -2.61
C MET A 81 10.54 7.92 -4.04
N ARG A 82 11.79 7.68 -4.44
CA ARG A 82 12.28 7.96 -5.80
C ARG A 82 11.56 7.14 -6.87
N LEU A 83 11.22 5.88 -6.56
CA LEU A 83 10.40 5.04 -7.45
C LEU A 83 8.98 5.60 -7.62
N THR A 84 8.41 6.17 -6.55
CA THR A 84 7.04 6.73 -6.60
C THR A 84 6.95 8.05 -7.34
N GLU A 85 8.04 8.82 -7.40
CA GLU A 85 8.12 10.08 -8.16
C GLU A 85 8.02 9.83 -9.67
N ASN A 86 8.78 8.84 -10.20
CA ASN A 86 8.77 8.50 -11.61
C ASN A 86 7.49 7.71 -11.98
N ARG A 87 6.71 8.21 -12.93
CA ARG A 87 5.43 7.60 -13.36
C ARG A 87 5.62 6.22 -14.01
N TYR A 88 6.71 6.02 -14.74
CA TYR A 88 7.00 4.75 -15.41
C TYR A 88 7.37 3.68 -14.39
N GLU A 89 8.32 3.99 -13.50
CA GLU A 89 8.74 3.11 -12.41
C GLU A 89 7.58 2.77 -11.48
N LEU A 90 6.77 3.76 -11.12
CA LEU A 90 5.57 3.55 -10.30
C LEU A 90 4.56 2.62 -10.99
N ARG A 91 4.29 2.81 -12.28
CA ARG A 91 3.39 1.91 -13.04
C ARG A 91 3.94 0.50 -13.09
N ASN A 92 5.23 0.34 -13.36
CA ASN A 92 5.88 -0.97 -13.42
C ASN A 92 5.82 -1.67 -12.05
N MET A 93 6.09 -0.96 -10.96
CA MET A 93 5.96 -1.48 -9.60
C MET A 93 4.52 -1.92 -9.30
N ILE A 94 3.52 -1.08 -9.60
CA ILE A 94 2.11 -1.42 -9.37
C ILE A 94 1.71 -2.68 -10.16
N ALA A 95 2.11 -2.78 -11.43
CA ALA A 95 1.82 -3.95 -12.26
C ALA A 95 2.38 -5.24 -11.65
N ASN A 96 3.63 -5.20 -11.18
CA ASN A 96 4.28 -6.32 -10.48
C ASN A 96 3.62 -6.69 -9.14
N VAL A 97 2.97 -5.74 -8.47
CA VAL A 97 2.28 -6.00 -7.21
C VAL A 97 0.88 -6.54 -7.44
N CYS A 98 0.16 -6.02 -8.42
CA CYS A 98 -1.16 -6.52 -8.79
C CYS A 98 -1.11 -7.95 -9.34
N SER A 99 0.01 -8.36 -9.94
CA SER A 99 0.22 -9.74 -10.39
C SER A 99 0.53 -10.74 -9.26
N ARG A 100 0.85 -10.28 -8.04
CA ARG A 100 1.05 -11.15 -6.87
C ARG A 100 -0.29 -11.66 -6.36
N GLN A 101 -0.51 -12.97 -6.38
CA GLN A 101 -1.72 -13.56 -5.79
C GLN A 101 -1.85 -13.13 -4.31
N GLY A 102 -3.07 -12.77 -3.91
CA GLY A 102 -3.39 -12.45 -2.53
C GLY A 102 -3.26 -13.73 -1.69
N THR A 103 -2.28 -13.77 -0.79
CA THR A 103 -2.15 -14.78 0.26
C THR A 103 -3.35 -14.77 1.19
#